data_AF-L0A6X1-F1
#
_entry.id   AF-L0A6X1-F1
#
_cell.length_a   1.000
_cell.length_b   1.000
_cell.length_c   1.000
_cell.angle_alpha   90.00
_cell.angle_beta   90.00
_cell.angle_gamma   90.00
#
_symmetry.space_group_name_H-M   'P 1'
#
loop_
_entity.id
_entity.type
_entity.pdbx_description
1 polymer ?
#
loop_
_entity_poly.entity_id
_entity_poly.type
_entity_poly.pdbx_seq_one_letter_code
_entity_poly.pdbx_strand_id
1 'polypeptide(L)'
;MQRITRTDNDQGIPLTVTIERTGALTTSSISIESDEEKWQFEDHNTLTQTLDWIMHDARSKAEHISTQYRNAALGGWAVTFIMPVGHNGELSIYDRWLFRKLMSCCPAFQTTWNTIEHSGSMTRILRQDDHFRVQIAPEGSPAHARTFSFKADNFTSILEHIATYTSTAAVKHAAD
;
A
#
# COMPACT_ATOMS: atom_id res chain seq x y z
N MET A 1 20.65 11.77 -21.65
CA MET A 1 19.46 11.47 -20.83
C MET A 1 18.41 10.88 -21.75
N GLN A 2 17.92 9.69 -21.45
CA GLN A 2 16.85 9.02 -22.20
C GLN A 2 15.69 8.77 -21.24
N ARG A 3 14.45 9.08 -21.66
CA ARG A 3 13.25 8.93 -20.83
C ARG A 3 12.13 8.33 -21.67
N ILE A 4 11.43 7.34 -21.11
CA ILE A 4 10.23 6.77 -21.71
C ILE A 4 9.12 6.81 -20.65
N THR A 5 7.93 7.25 -21.05
CA THR A 5 6.74 7.25 -20.21
C THR A 5 5.65 6.47 -20.92
N ARG A 6 4.94 5.63 -20.17
CA ARG A 6 3.76 4.89 -20.64
C ARG A 6 2.63 5.08 -19.64
N THR A 7 1.46 5.42 -20.17
CA THR A 7 0.22 5.52 -19.41
C THR A 7 -0.71 4.41 -19.85
N ASP A 8 -1.42 3.84 -18.89
CA ASP A 8 -2.36 2.75 -19.06
C ASP A 8 -3.56 2.93 -18.14
N ASN A 9 -4.65 2.24 -18.44
CA ASN A 9 -5.81 2.15 -17.56
C ASN A 9 -6.18 0.67 -17.42
N ASP A 10 -5.81 0.09 -16.28
CA ASP A 10 -6.05 -1.32 -16.01
C ASP A 10 -7.19 -1.46 -14.99
N GLN A 11 -8.30 -2.07 -15.40
CA GLN A 11 -9.49 -2.25 -14.56
C GLN A 11 -10.02 -0.96 -13.90
N GLY A 12 -9.85 0.20 -14.54
CA GLY A 12 -10.25 1.51 -14.00
C GLY A 12 -9.19 2.19 -13.14
N ILE A 13 -8.01 1.60 -12.98
CA ILE A 13 -6.86 2.19 -12.25
C ILE A 13 -5.96 2.89 -13.27
N PRO A 14 -5.84 4.24 -13.21
CA PRO A 14 -4.94 4.97 -14.09
C PRO A 14 -3.49 4.77 -13.63
N LEU A 15 -2.71 4.05 -14.44
CA LEU A 15 -1.30 3.74 -14.17
C LEU A 15 -0.43 4.59 -15.09
N THR A 16 0.58 5.26 -14.55
CA THR A 16 1.63 5.88 -15.38
C THR A 16 3.00 5.43 -14.89
N VAL A 17 3.76 4.83 -15.79
CA VAL A 17 5.13 4.36 -15.54
C VAL A 17 6.09 5.23 -16.32
N THR A 18 7.10 5.77 -15.64
CA THR A 18 8.20 6.50 -16.24
C THR A 18 9.50 5.80 -15.94
N ILE A 19 10.36 5.67 -16.95
CA ILE A 19 11.74 5.22 -16.77
C ILE A 19 12.67 6.24 -17.39
N GLU A 20 13.71 6.60 -16.65
CA GLU A 20 14.73 7.54 -17.06
C GLU A 20 16.12 6.93 -16.86
N ARG A 21 16.97 7.02 -17.88
CA ARG A 21 18.37 6.62 -17.85
C ARG A 21 19.30 7.83 -18.00
N THR A 22 20.16 7.99 -17.01
CA THR A 22 21.18 9.03 -16.94
C THR A 22 22.55 8.38 -16.72
N GLY A 23 23.28 8.18 -17.82
CA GLY A 23 24.53 7.41 -17.80
C GLY A 23 24.26 5.92 -17.57
N ALA A 24 24.90 5.34 -16.55
CA ALA A 24 24.68 3.96 -16.12
C ALA A 24 23.48 3.81 -15.16
N LEU A 25 22.97 4.91 -14.60
CA LEU A 25 21.89 4.88 -13.62
C LEU A 25 20.53 4.84 -14.34
N THR A 26 19.69 3.87 -13.98
CA THR A 26 18.28 3.81 -14.41
C THR A 26 17.38 4.09 -13.21
N THR A 27 16.44 5.01 -13.40
CA THR A 27 15.43 5.37 -12.41
C THR A 27 14.06 5.06 -12.99
N SER A 28 13.15 4.61 -12.15
CA SER A 28 11.77 4.31 -12.54
C SER A 28 10.80 4.94 -11.55
N SER A 29 9.62 5.30 -12.03
CA SER A 29 8.52 5.69 -11.17
C SER A 29 7.21 5.11 -11.67
N ILE A 30 6.36 4.74 -10.73
CA ILE A 30 4.96 4.38 -10.99
C ILE A 30 4.11 5.43 -10.29
N SER A 31 3.08 5.89 -10.97
CA SER A 31 2.10 6.84 -10.45
C SER A 31 0.69 6.34 -10.67
N ILE A 32 -0.15 6.56 -9.66
CA ILE A 32 -1.57 6.22 -9.63
C ILE A 32 -2.32 7.46 -9.12
N GLU A 33 -3.12 8.06 -9.99
CA GLU A 33 -3.78 9.35 -9.71
C GLU A 33 -2.78 10.41 -9.21
N SER A 34 -2.88 10.85 -7.95
CA SER A 34 -2.00 11.87 -7.35
C SER A 34 -0.75 11.31 -6.69
N ASP A 35 -0.67 10.00 -6.49
CA ASP A 35 0.43 9.37 -5.76
C ASP A 35 1.52 8.93 -6.75
N GLU A 36 2.78 9.01 -6.32
CA GLU A 36 3.94 8.55 -7.09
C GLU A 36 4.90 7.81 -6.15
N GLU A 37 5.42 6.69 -6.63
CA GLU A 37 6.48 5.91 -6.00
C GLU A 37 7.66 5.78 -6.96
N LYS A 38 8.89 5.97 -6.45
CA LYS A 38 10.12 6.01 -7.24
C LYS A 38 11.10 4.96 -6.77
N TRP A 39 11.76 4.31 -7.71
CA TRP A 39 12.83 3.37 -7.46
C TRP A 39 14.04 3.70 -8.32
N GLN A 40 15.23 3.39 -7.80
CA GLN A 40 16.49 3.48 -8.53
C GLN A 40 17.14 2.11 -8.53
N PHE A 41 17.68 1.69 -9.67
CA PHE A 41 18.42 0.45 -9.77
C PHE A 41 19.46 0.52 -10.89
N GLU A 42 20.53 -0.25 -10.72
CA GLU A 42 21.52 -0.48 -11.77
C GLU A 42 20.93 -1.55 -12.71
N ASP A 43 20.62 -1.17 -13.94
CA ASP A 43 20.05 -2.09 -14.94
C ASP A 43 20.97 -2.23 -16.14
N HIS A 44 21.20 -3.48 -16.54
CA HIS A 44 21.94 -3.82 -17.75
C HIS A 44 21.03 -4.02 -18.97
N ASN A 45 19.71 -4.02 -18.78
CA ASN A 45 18.73 -4.19 -19.86
C ASN A 45 18.53 -2.91 -20.67
N THR A 46 17.81 -3.01 -21.81
CA THR A 46 17.38 -1.82 -22.55
C THR A 46 16.20 -1.13 -21.84
N LEU A 47 16.06 0.19 -22.01
CA LEU A 47 14.96 0.96 -21.41
C LEU A 47 13.57 0.38 -21.71
N THR A 48 13.35 -0.12 -22.92
CA THR A 48 12.07 -0.72 -23.33
C THR A 48 11.79 -2.03 -22.60
N GLN A 49 12.80 -2.89 -22.42
CA GLN A 49 12.65 -4.14 -21.67
C GLN A 49 12.34 -3.88 -20.20
N THR A 50 13.05 -2.92 -19.59
CA THR A 50 12.76 -2.49 -18.22
C THR A 50 11.33 -1.95 -18.11
N LEU A 51 10.87 -1.18 -19.10
CA LEU A 51 9.51 -0.64 -19.15
C LEU A 51 8.46 -1.74 -19.22
N ASP A 52 8.62 -2.68 -20.13
CA ASP A 52 7.65 -3.77 -20.30
C ASP A 52 7.58 -4.66 -19.06
N TRP A 53 8.72 -4.90 -18.40
CA TRP A 53 8.76 -5.63 -17.12
C TRP A 53 8.01 -4.88 -16.00
N ILE A 54 8.32 -3.60 -15.78
CA ILE A 54 7.65 -2.80 -14.73
C ILE A 54 6.15 -2.66 -15.02
N MET A 55 5.77 -2.44 -16.29
CA MET A 55 4.37 -2.38 -16.69
C MET A 55 3.63 -3.69 -16.44
N HIS A 56 4.29 -4.83 -16.67
CA HIS A 56 3.70 -6.13 -16.40
C HIS A 56 3.44 -6.34 -14.90
N ASP A 57 4.45 -6.05 -14.06
CA ASP A 57 4.30 -6.11 -12.60
C ASP A 57 3.21 -5.14 -12.10
N ALA A 58 3.18 -3.92 -12.63
CA ALA A 58 2.19 -2.91 -12.26
C ALA A 58 0.75 -3.33 -12.57
N ARG A 59 0.51 -3.93 -13.74
CA ARG A 59 -0.80 -4.49 -14.12
C ARG A 59 -1.21 -5.64 -13.22
N SER A 60 -0.30 -6.57 -12.94
CA SER A 60 -0.57 -7.70 -12.04
C SER A 60 -1.03 -7.21 -10.64
N LYS A 61 -0.35 -6.18 -10.10
CA LYS A 61 -0.73 -5.54 -8.83
C LYS A 61 -2.06 -4.80 -8.93
N ALA A 62 -2.30 -4.06 -10.01
CA ALA A 62 -3.55 -3.34 -10.26
C ALA A 62 -4.77 -4.27 -10.34
N GLU A 63 -4.66 -5.37 -11.07
CA GLU A 63 -5.68 -6.41 -11.15
C GLU A 63 -6.01 -6.98 -9.76
N HIS A 64 -4.98 -7.25 -8.96
CA HIS A 64 -5.16 -7.77 -7.60
C HIS A 64 -5.92 -6.75 -6.72
N ILE A 65 -5.48 -5.49 -6.66
CA ILE A 65 -6.15 -4.49 -5.81
C ILE A 65 -7.56 -4.16 -6.29
N SER A 66 -7.82 -4.20 -7.61
CA SER A 66 -9.17 -4.03 -8.16
C SER A 66 -10.09 -5.16 -7.71
N THR A 67 -9.58 -6.40 -7.71
CA THR A 67 -10.32 -7.57 -7.20
C THR A 67 -10.63 -7.45 -5.71
N GLN A 68 -9.65 -7.04 -4.89
CA GLN A 68 -9.86 -6.82 -3.45
C GLN A 68 -10.91 -5.74 -3.18
N TYR A 69 -10.82 -4.60 -3.89
CA TYR A 69 -11.82 -3.53 -3.79
C TYR A 69 -13.22 -4.02 -4.15
N ARG A 70 -13.38 -4.71 -5.29
CA ARG A 70 -14.68 -5.23 -5.72
C ARG A 70 -15.26 -6.22 -4.71
N ASN A 71 -14.45 -7.12 -4.18
CA ASN A 71 -14.90 -8.08 -3.18
C ASN A 71 -15.41 -7.39 -1.91
N ALA A 72 -14.70 -6.37 -1.43
CA ALA A 72 -15.13 -5.58 -0.28
C ALA A 72 -16.42 -4.80 -0.54
N ALA A 73 -16.51 -4.15 -1.70
CA ALA A 73 -17.66 -3.35 -2.11
C ALA A 73 -18.92 -4.21 -2.30
N LEU A 74 -18.78 -5.46 -2.72
CA LEU A 74 -19.88 -6.41 -2.87
C LEU A 74 -20.28 -7.10 -1.54
N GLY A 75 -19.77 -6.62 -0.40
CA GLY A 75 -20.17 -7.08 0.94
C GLY A 75 -19.20 -8.06 1.59
N GLY A 76 -18.02 -8.30 1.02
CA GLY A 76 -16.99 -9.16 1.59
C GLY A 76 -16.34 -8.62 2.86
N TRP A 77 -16.39 -7.30 3.08
CA TRP A 77 -15.81 -6.50 4.19
C TRP A 77 -14.29 -6.67 4.42
N ALA A 78 -13.73 -7.86 4.24
CA ALA A 78 -12.32 -8.16 4.38
C ALA A 78 -11.55 -7.86 3.08
N VAL A 79 -10.43 -7.16 3.21
CA VAL A 79 -9.47 -6.91 2.13
C VAL A 79 -8.07 -7.28 2.58
N THR A 80 -7.24 -7.73 1.65
CA THR A 80 -5.82 -7.98 1.92
C THR A 80 -4.99 -6.94 1.21
N PHE A 81 -4.06 -6.30 1.93
CA PHE A 81 -3.03 -5.49 1.29
C PHE A 81 -2.07 -6.40 0.54
N ILE A 82 -1.60 -5.96 -0.62
CA ILE A 82 -0.75 -6.78 -1.47
C ILE A 82 0.72 -6.71 -1.07
N MET A 83 1.12 -5.64 -0.38
CA MET A 83 2.46 -5.46 0.16
C MET A 83 2.44 -5.42 1.70
N PRO A 84 3.53 -5.83 2.37
CA PRO A 84 3.74 -5.54 3.78
C PRO A 84 3.61 -4.04 4.06
N VAL A 85 3.20 -3.72 5.29
CA VAL A 85 3.21 -2.33 5.74
C VAL A 85 4.64 -1.98 6.12
N GLY A 86 5.16 -0.88 5.57
CA GLY A 86 6.50 -0.42 5.91
C GLY A 86 6.63 -0.16 7.41
N HIS A 87 7.86 -0.22 7.93
CA HIS A 87 8.15 -0.03 9.37
C HIS A 87 7.57 1.28 9.97
N ASN A 88 7.36 2.32 9.15
CA ASN A 88 6.74 3.59 9.52
C ASN A 88 5.22 3.65 9.27
N GLY A 89 4.55 2.52 9.04
CA GLY A 89 3.14 2.50 8.65
C GLY A 89 2.88 2.91 7.20
N GLU A 90 3.93 3.03 6.38
CA GLU A 90 3.82 3.40 4.98
C GLU A 90 3.19 2.27 4.17
N LEU A 91 2.17 2.61 3.39
CA LEU A 91 1.53 1.71 2.43
C LEU A 91 2.18 1.89 1.06
N SER A 92 2.22 0.81 0.26
CA SER A 92 2.57 0.89 -1.16
C SER A 92 1.60 1.81 -1.92
N ILE A 93 1.99 2.33 -3.08
CA ILE A 93 1.09 3.16 -3.90
C ILE A 93 -0.24 2.46 -4.25
N TYR A 94 -0.19 1.14 -4.46
CA TYR A 94 -1.34 0.30 -4.77
C TYR A 94 -2.28 0.15 -3.57
N ASP A 95 -1.71 -0.12 -2.39
CA ASP A 95 -2.48 -0.27 -1.15
C ASP A 95 -3.07 1.08 -0.70
N ARG A 96 -2.37 2.20 -0.94
CA ARG A 96 -2.93 3.55 -0.74
C ARG A 96 -4.15 3.78 -1.61
N TRP A 97 -4.08 3.45 -2.91
CA TRP A 97 -5.21 3.57 -3.81
C TRP A 97 -6.40 2.72 -3.33
N LEU A 98 -6.16 1.44 -3.01
CA LEU A 98 -7.18 0.53 -2.48
C LEU A 98 -7.84 1.12 -1.23
N PHE A 99 -7.03 1.56 -0.27
CA PHE A 99 -7.49 2.12 1.00
C PHE A 99 -8.32 3.39 0.79
N ARG A 100 -7.92 4.29 -0.13
CA ARG A 100 -8.73 5.47 -0.51
C ARG A 100 -10.08 5.08 -1.09
N LYS A 101 -10.12 4.11 -2.02
CA LYS A 101 -11.38 3.69 -2.65
C LYS A 101 -12.33 3.03 -1.66
N LEU A 102 -11.80 2.19 -0.76
CA LEU A 102 -12.58 1.60 0.34
C LEU A 102 -13.14 2.69 1.26
N MET A 103 -12.35 3.69 1.61
CA MET A 103 -12.83 4.81 2.41
C MET A 103 -13.93 5.64 1.71
N SER A 104 -13.84 5.83 0.40
CA SER A 104 -14.85 6.60 -0.32
C SER A 104 -16.16 5.83 -0.56
N CYS A 105 -16.10 4.50 -0.68
CA CYS A 105 -17.21 3.71 -1.21
C CYS A 105 -17.76 2.66 -0.24
N CYS A 106 -17.02 2.29 0.81
CA CYS A 106 -17.40 1.22 1.73
C CYS A 106 -17.59 1.78 3.14
N PRO A 107 -18.83 1.82 3.68
CA PRO A 107 -19.08 2.34 5.03
C PRO A 107 -18.43 1.46 6.11
N ALA A 108 -18.24 0.17 5.82
CA ALA A 108 -17.48 -0.74 6.67
C ALA A 108 -16.52 -1.58 5.84
N PHE A 109 -15.32 -1.79 6.37
CA PHE A 109 -14.36 -2.75 5.86
C PHE A 109 -13.36 -3.10 6.97
N GLN A 110 -12.63 -4.20 6.80
CA GLN A 110 -11.47 -4.56 7.60
C GLN A 110 -10.36 -5.05 6.68
N THR A 111 -9.13 -4.70 6.99
CA THR A 111 -7.99 -5.35 6.37
C THR A 111 -7.73 -6.69 7.10
N THR A 112 -7.16 -7.66 6.40
CA THR A 112 -6.55 -8.81 7.04
C THR A 112 -5.37 -8.37 7.90
N TRP A 113 -4.84 -9.28 8.71
CA TRP A 113 -3.55 -9.03 9.35
C TRP A 113 -2.45 -8.93 8.28
N ASN A 114 -1.75 -7.81 8.26
CA ASN A 114 -0.61 -7.54 7.39
C ASN A 114 0.64 -7.40 8.24
N THR A 115 1.73 -8.02 7.83
CA THR A 115 3.01 -7.88 8.53
C THR A 115 3.52 -6.44 8.42
N ILE A 116 4.13 -5.96 9.50
CA ILE A 116 4.86 -4.68 9.52
C ILE A 116 6.34 -5.02 9.37
N GLU A 117 6.98 -4.51 8.32
CA GLU A 117 8.37 -4.81 8.01
C GLU A 117 9.31 -4.61 9.21
N HIS A 118 10.20 -5.58 9.42
CA HIS A 118 11.27 -5.55 10.44
C HIS A 118 10.83 -5.37 11.91
N SER A 119 9.55 -5.57 12.21
CA SER A 119 9.02 -5.32 13.57
C SER A 119 8.61 -6.57 14.35
N GLY A 120 8.48 -7.73 13.68
CA GLY A 120 7.88 -8.94 14.28
C GLY A 120 6.42 -8.76 14.68
N SER A 121 5.74 -7.74 14.14
CA SER A 121 4.37 -7.37 14.45
C SER A 121 3.51 -7.35 13.19
N MET A 122 2.21 -7.51 13.36
CA MET A 122 1.21 -7.40 12.32
C MET A 122 0.17 -6.34 12.68
N THR A 123 -0.39 -5.70 11.66
CA THR A 123 -1.44 -4.71 11.78
C THR A 123 -2.68 -5.09 10.99
N ARG A 124 -3.86 -4.72 11.50
CA ARG A 124 -5.08 -4.66 10.70
C ARG A 124 -5.86 -3.38 11.00
N ILE A 125 -6.55 -2.89 10.00
CA ILE A 125 -7.33 -1.66 10.05
C ILE A 125 -8.78 -2.03 9.86
N LEU A 126 -9.64 -1.57 10.75
CA LEU A 126 -11.08 -1.73 10.65
C LEU A 126 -11.71 -0.36 10.54
N ARG A 127 -12.69 -0.23 9.65
CA ARG A 127 -13.57 0.91 9.57
C ARG A 127 -15.00 0.44 9.80
N GLN A 128 -15.72 1.18 10.63
CA GLN A 128 -17.16 1.09 10.74
C GLN A 128 -17.71 2.51 10.81
N ASP A 129 -18.45 2.90 9.77
CA ASP A 129 -18.98 4.25 9.58
C ASP A 129 -17.88 5.33 9.57
N ASP A 130 -17.86 6.23 10.56
CA ASP A 130 -16.88 7.30 10.75
C ASP A 130 -15.74 6.92 11.74
N HIS A 131 -15.75 5.69 12.25
CA HIS A 131 -14.77 5.23 13.22
C HIS A 131 -13.75 4.28 12.59
N PHE A 132 -12.48 4.55 12.89
CA PHE A 132 -11.36 3.67 12.57
C PHE A 132 -10.84 2.99 13.81
N ARG A 133 -10.43 1.73 13.64
CA ARG A 133 -9.67 0.97 14.63
C ARG A 133 -8.42 0.42 13.96
N VAL A 134 -7.27 0.69 14.56
CA VAL A 134 -6.01 0.06 14.19
C VAL A 134 -5.69 -0.96 15.28
N GLN A 135 -5.48 -2.20 14.86
CA GLN A 135 -5.10 -3.28 15.76
C GLN A 135 -3.68 -3.73 15.42
N ILE A 136 -2.85 -3.88 16.44
CA ILE A 136 -1.46 -4.31 16.30
C ILE A 136 -1.22 -5.47 17.24
N ALA A 137 -0.65 -6.55 16.73
CA ALA A 137 -0.36 -7.77 17.48
C ALA A 137 1.04 -8.31 17.13
N PRO A 138 1.71 -9.05 18.02
CA PRO A 138 2.91 -9.80 17.65
C PRO A 138 2.57 -10.85 16.60
N GLU A 139 3.48 -11.11 15.67
CA GLU A 139 3.31 -12.16 14.65
C GLU A 139 2.96 -13.52 15.27
N GLY A 140 2.04 -14.25 14.64
CA GLY A 140 1.52 -15.53 15.15
C GLY A 140 0.61 -15.42 16.39
N SER A 141 0.42 -14.23 16.97
CA SER A 141 -0.36 -14.04 18.19
C SER A 141 -1.47 -12.97 18.08
N PRO A 142 -2.45 -13.09 17.14
CA PRO A 142 -3.51 -12.09 16.97
C PRO A 142 -4.37 -11.84 18.21
N ALA A 143 -4.47 -12.83 19.11
CA ALA A 143 -5.24 -12.73 20.34
C ALA A 143 -4.69 -11.66 21.30
N HIS A 144 -3.42 -11.28 21.17
CA HIS A 144 -2.77 -10.26 22.00
C HIS A 144 -2.82 -8.87 21.38
N ALA A 145 -3.76 -8.63 20.46
CA ALA A 145 -3.87 -7.37 19.76
C ALA A 145 -4.16 -6.18 20.69
N ARG A 146 -3.35 -5.13 20.59
CA ARG A 146 -3.69 -3.80 21.11
C ARG A 146 -4.55 -3.08 20.10
N THR A 147 -5.62 -2.43 20.57
CA THR A 147 -6.59 -1.72 19.72
C THR A 147 -6.54 -0.23 20.00
N PHE A 148 -6.36 0.56 18.94
CA PHE A 148 -6.40 2.02 18.96
C PHE A 148 -7.60 2.46 18.16
N SER A 149 -8.47 3.28 18.75
CA SER A 149 -9.69 3.77 18.10
C SER A 149 -9.60 5.27 17.91
N PHE A 150 -10.00 5.76 16.75
CA PHE A 150 -10.00 7.20 16.44
C PHE A 150 -11.06 7.53 15.39
N LYS A 151 -11.41 8.81 15.33
CA LYS A 151 -12.14 9.41 14.22
C LYS A 151 -11.15 10.21 13.40
N ALA A 152 -11.31 10.19 12.09
CA ALA A 152 -10.52 11.01 11.20
C ALA A 152 -11.31 11.34 9.95
N ASP A 153 -11.20 12.60 9.54
CA ASP A 153 -12.04 13.17 8.49
C ASP A 153 -11.34 13.15 7.13
N ASN A 154 -10.04 12.83 7.10
CA ASN A 154 -9.24 12.78 5.89
C ASN A 154 -8.22 11.64 5.89
N PHE A 155 -7.83 11.24 4.69
CA PHE A 155 -6.91 10.13 4.43
C PHE A 155 -5.54 10.31 5.08
N THR A 156 -4.98 11.53 5.02
CA THR A 156 -3.65 11.83 5.58
C THR A 156 -3.60 11.59 7.08
N SER A 157 -4.58 12.10 7.83
CA SER A 157 -4.68 11.91 9.28
C SER A 157 -4.80 10.43 9.66
N ILE A 158 -5.53 9.63 8.86
CA ILE A 158 -5.64 8.18 9.10
C ILE A 158 -4.29 7.50 8.93
N LEU A 159 -3.54 7.83 7.88
CA LEU A 159 -2.20 7.29 7.67
C LEU A 159 -1.23 7.71 8.79
N GLU A 160 -1.28 8.96 9.25
CA GLU A 160 -0.47 9.44 10.37
C GLU A 160 -0.78 8.70 11.68
N HIS A 161 -2.06 8.42 11.95
CA HIS A 161 -2.45 7.60 13.09
C HIS A 161 -1.93 6.17 12.96
N ILE A 162 -2.09 5.53 11.79
CA ILE A 162 -1.55 4.19 11.52
C ILE A 162 -0.04 4.19 11.77
N ALA A 163 0.70 5.12 11.16
CA ALA A 163 2.15 5.29 11.32
C ALA A 163 2.58 5.47 12.77
N THR A 164 1.86 6.30 13.53
CA THR A 164 2.14 6.55 14.95
C THR A 164 1.98 5.27 15.76
N TYR A 165 0.92 4.49 15.51
CA TYR A 165 0.67 3.28 16.26
C TYR A 165 1.61 2.14 15.87
N THR A 166 1.91 1.98 14.58
CA THR A 166 2.84 0.95 14.09
C THR A 166 4.27 1.19 14.57
N SER A 167 4.75 2.43 14.53
CA SER A 167 6.09 2.79 15.03
C SER A 167 6.21 2.61 16.55
N THR A 168 5.20 3.01 17.33
CA THR A 168 5.19 2.83 18.79
C THR A 168 5.23 1.34 19.18
N ALA A 169 4.59 0.47 18.38
CA ALA A 169 4.62 -0.97 18.60
C ALA A 169 5.97 -1.59 18.21
N ALA A 170 6.57 -1.18 17.09
CA ALA A 170 7.87 -1.66 16.66
C ALA A 170 8.99 -1.32 17.66
N VAL A 171 8.96 -0.13 18.26
CA VAL A 171 9.98 0.28 19.26
C VAL A 171 9.87 -0.51 20.57
N LYS A 172 8.65 -0.88 21.00
CA LYS A 172 8.47 -1.62 22.27
C LYS A 172 8.90 -3.08 22.17
N HIS A 173 8.83 -3.70 20.99
CA HIS A 173 9.22 -5.10 20.82
C HIS A 173 10.70 -5.28 20.46
N ALA A 174 11.39 -4.24 19.96
CA ALA A 174 12.84 -4.30 19.75
C ALA A 174 13.66 -4.15 21.05
N ALA A 175 13.02 -3.77 22.16
CA ALA A 175 13.65 -3.52 23.45
C ALA A 175 13.50 -4.68 24.45
N ASP A 176 12.75 -5.73 24.10
CA ASP A 176 12.54 -6.97 24.86
C ASP A 176 13.32 -8.12 24.19
#